data_AF-A0A1S3JJL4-F1
#
_entry.id   AF-A0A1S3JJL4-F1
#
_cell.length_a   1.000
_cell.length_b   1.000
_cell.length_c   1.000
_cell.angle_alpha   90.00
_cell.angle_beta   90.00
_cell.angle_gamma   90.00
#
_symmetry.space_group_name_H-M   'P 1'
#
loop_
_entity.id
_entity.type
_entity.pdbx_description
1 polymer ?
#
loop_
_entity_poly.entity_id
_entity_poly.type
_entity_poly.pdbx_seq_one_letter_code
_entity_poly.pdbx_strand_id
1 'polypeptide(L)'
;QVSAQRCALVVKQFKSKFKEGGDAFLEESIIRRELSDNFCYYVENYDSIECAYDWAKETLRKHASDKREYVYTCKQLEEGKTHDDLWNAAQLQMVKEGKMHGFLRMYWAKKILEWTSSPEEALKISIYLNDRYELDGRDPNGYV
;
A
#
# COMPACT_ATOMS: atom_id res chain seq x y z
N GLN A 1 8.96 8.06 15.82
CA GLN A 1 10.04 9.06 15.72
C GLN A 1 11.37 8.41 16.10
N VAL A 2 11.98 7.65 15.19
CA VAL A 2 13.27 6.96 15.41
C VAL A 2 14.00 6.84 14.07
N SER A 3 15.33 6.86 14.08
CA SER A 3 16.14 6.69 12.86
C SER A 3 16.13 5.24 12.37
N ALA A 4 15.84 5.02 11.09
CA ALA A 4 15.92 3.70 10.45
C ALA A 4 17.34 3.10 10.52
N GLN A 5 18.37 3.94 10.31
CA GLN A 5 19.77 3.52 10.46
C GLN A 5 20.06 3.02 11.88
N ARG A 6 19.52 3.67 12.91
CA ARG A 6 19.66 3.20 14.29
C ARG A 6 19.00 1.84 14.48
N CYS A 7 17.78 1.64 13.96
CA CYS A 7 17.08 0.35 14.02
C CYS A 7 17.92 -0.76 13.36
N ALA A 8 18.44 -0.52 12.17
CA ALA A 8 19.28 -1.48 11.44
C ALA A 8 20.56 -1.85 12.22
N LEU A 9 21.24 -0.86 12.80
CA LEU A 9 22.44 -1.09 13.62
C LEU A 9 22.14 -1.95 14.86
N VAL A 10 20.99 -1.74 15.51
CA VAL A 10 20.58 -2.55 16.66
C VAL A 10 20.25 -3.97 16.23
N VAL A 11 19.44 -4.17 15.19
CA VAL A 11 19.07 -5.51 14.69
C VAL A 11 20.31 -6.30 14.25
N LYS A 12 21.29 -5.64 13.64
CA LYS A 12 22.56 -6.27 13.23
C LYS A 12 23.31 -6.91 14.41
N GLN A 13 23.20 -6.37 15.63
CA GLN A 13 23.84 -6.93 16.83
C GLN A 13 23.23 -8.28 17.25
N PHE A 14 21.96 -8.52 16.91
CA PHE A 14 21.23 -9.74 17.26
C PHE A 14 21.12 -10.75 16.12
N LYS A 15 21.58 -10.38 14.92
CA LYS A 15 21.47 -11.18 13.69
C LYS A 15 22.11 -12.57 13.81
N SER A 16 23.18 -12.72 14.59
CA SER A 16 23.80 -14.04 14.83
C SER A 16 22.89 -15.00 15.60
N LYS A 17 21.95 -14.48 16.41
CA LYS A 17 20.97 -15.27 17.18
C LYS A 17 19.67 -15.48 16.42
N PHE A 18 19.23 -14.50 15.63
CA PHE A 18 17.96 -14.51 14.91
C PHE A 18 18.17 -14.17 13.44
N LYS A 19 18.89 -15.03 12.71
CA LYS A 19 19.35 -14.72 11.36
C LYS A 19 18.20 -14.39 10.41
N GLU A 20 17.21 -15.27 10.31
CA GLU A 20 16.09 -15.12 9.36
C GLU A 20 15.24 -13.88 9.68
N GLY A 21 14.86 -13.68 10.94
CA GLY A 21 14.11 -12.49 11.36
C GLY A 21 14.91 -11.19 11.19
N GLY A 22 16.22 -11.23 11.46
CA GLY A 22 17.11 -10.09 11.25
C GLY A 22 17.29 -9.75 9.77
N ASP A 23 17.45 -10.75 8.91
CA ASP A 23 17.54 -10.57 7.45
C ASP A 23 16.24 -9.98 6.88
N ALA A 24 15.09 -10.57 7.22
CA ALA A 24 13.80 -10.07 6.77
C ALA A 24 13.50 -8.63 7.23
N PHE A 25 13.83 -8.30 8.48
CA PHE A 25 13.66 -6.93 8.98
C PHE A 25 14.55 -5.92 8.24
N LEU A 26 15.82 -6.28 7.98
CA LEU A 26 16.73 -5.38 7.26
C LEU A 26 16.34 -5.19 5.80
N GLU A 27 15.81 -6.23 5.15
CA GLU A 27 15.28 -6.13 3.79
C GLU A 27 14.14 -5.11 3.71
N GLU A 28 13.14 -5.22 4.60
CA GLU A 28 11.99 -4.30 4.59
C GLU A 28 12.37 -2.89 5.04
N SER A 29 13.18 -2.75 6.10
CA SER A 29 13.51 -1.44 6.70
C SER A 29 14.57 -0.63 5.96
N ILE A 30 15.40 -1.28 5.13
CA ILE A 30 16.41 -0.62 4.29
C ILE A 30 15.97 -0.68 2.83
N ILE A 31 15.90 -1.88 2.25
CA ILE A 31 15.75 -2.02 0.80
C ILE A 31 14.40 -1.51 0.35
N ARG A 32 13.30 -2.03 0.92
CA ARG A 32 11.95 -1.59 0.52
C ARG A 32 11.70 -0.14 0.85
N ARG A 33 12.03 0.27 2.08
CA ARG A 33 11.84 1.64 2.54
C ARG A 33 12.56 2.67 1.66
N GLU A 34 13.83 2.45 1.37
CA GLU A 34 14.65 3.40 0.61
C GLU A 34 14.39 3.29 -0.90
N LEU A 35 13.90 2.15 -1.38
CA LEU A 35 13.38 2.03 -2.75
C LEU A 35 12.12 2.88 -2.94
N SER A 36 11.25 3.00 -1.94
CA SER A 36 10.10 3.91 -2.01
C SER A 36 10.54 5.37 -2.09
N ASP A 37 11.53 5.78 -1.29
CA ASP A 37 12.14 7.11 -1.37
C ASP A 37 12.75 7.34 -2.77
N ASN A 38 13.46 6.35 -3.31
CA ASN A 38 14.04 6.40 -4.65
C ASN A 38 12.96 6.65 -5.71
N PHE A 39 11.87 5.89 -5.66
CA PHE A 39 10.77 6.02 -6.62
C PHE A 39 10.16 7.42 -6.58
N CYS A 40 9.73 7.89 -5.40
CA CYS A 40 9.13 9.22 -5.27
C CYS A 40 10.11 10.37 -5.58
N TYR A 41 11.42 10.16 -5.41
CA TYR A 41 12.43 11.15 -5.75
C TYR A 41 12.65 11.28 -7.27
N TYR A 42 12.70 10.15 -7.99
CA TYR A 42 13.01 10.13 -9.43
C TYR A 42 11.78 10.16 -10.34
N VAL A 43 10.60 9.88 -9.82
CA VAL A 43 9.35 9.84 -10.59
C VAL A 43 8.43 10.97 -10.11
N GLU A 44 8.34 12.05 -10.89
CA GLU A 44 7.62 13.26 -10.49
C GLU A 44 6.12 13.02 -10.22
N ASN A 45 5.49 12.12 -10.98
CA ASN A 45 4.06 11.82 -10.92
C ASN A 45 3.79 10.49 -10.19
N TYR A 46 4.56 10.18 -9.14
CA TYR A 46 4.53 8.90 -8.41
C TYR A 46 3.14 8.48 -7.88
N ASP A 47 2.17 9.38 -7.81
CA ASP A 47 0.82 9.19 -7.32
C ASP A 47 -0.23 9.01 -8.44
N SER A 48 0.21 8.77 -9.68
CA SER A 48 -0.64 8.63 -10.87
C SER A 48 -0.36 7.32 -11.61
N ILE A 49 -1.39 6.71 -12.23
CA ILE A 49 -1.23 5.50 -13.06
C ILE A 49 -0.17 5.68 -14.16
N GLU A 50 0.07 6.91 -14.62
CA GLU A 50 1.07 7.19 -15.64
C GLU A 50 2.52 6.93 -15.17
N CYS A 51 2.78 6.88 -13.87
CA CYS A 51 4.09 6.53 -13.31
C CYS A 51 4.39 5.03 -13.39
N ALA A 52 3.36 4.19 -13.61
CA ALA A 52 3.54 2.75 -13.70
C ALA A 52 4.31 2.38 -14.98
N TYR A 53 5.01 1.24 -14.92
CA TYR A 53 5.68 0.68 -16.08
C TYR A 53 4.70 0.41 -17.24
N ASP A 54 5.20 0.51 -18.47
CA ASP A 54 4.36 0.40 -19.68
C ASP A 54 3.56 -0.90 -19.77
N TRP A 55 4.16 -2.02 -19.36
CA TRP A 55 3.47 -3.31 -19.35
C TRP A 55 2.25 -3.31 -18.41
N ALA A 56 2.33 -2.60 -17.28
CA ALA A 56 1.23 -2.49 -16.32
C ALA A 56 0.13 -1.58 -16.87
N LYS A 57 0.50 -0.45 -17.48
CA LYS A 57 -0.44 0.46 -18.14
C LYS A 57 -1.15 -0.24 -19.30
N GLU A 58 -0.44 -1.02 -20.11
CA GLU A 58 -1.00 -1.74 -21.25
C GLU A 58 -2.02 -2.79 -20.80
N THR A 59 -1.70 -3.62 -19.80
CA THR A 59 -2.65 -4.62 -19.32
C THR A 59 -3.88 -3.98 -18.67
N LEU A 60 -3.72 -2.92 -17.89
CA LEU A 60 -4.85 -2.18 -17.31
C LEU A 60 -5.77 -1.59 -18.39
N ARG A 61 -5.20 -1.00 -19.45
CA ARG A 61 -5.96 -0.47 -20.59
C ARG A 61 -6.69 -1.59 -21.35
N LYS A 62 -6.05 -2.73 -21.55
CA LYS A 62 -6.66 -3.89 -22.22
C LYS A 62 -7.90 -4.40 -21.48
N HIS A 63 -7.88 -4.34 -20.15
CA HIS A 63 -8.98 -4.80 -19.29
C HIS A 63 -9.93 -3.66 -18.86
N ALA A 64 -9.79 -2.45 -19.40
CA ALA A 64 -10.56 -1.29 -18.97
C ALA A 64 -12.08 -1.44 -19.24
N SER A 65 -12.49 -2.23 -20.22
CA SER A 65 -13.90 -2.47 -20.57
C SER A 65 -14.50 -3.71 -19.90
N ASP A 66 -13.73 -4.46 -19.10
CA ASP A 66 -14.24 -5.65 -18.44
C ASP A 66 -15.32 -5.27 -17.42
N LYS A 67 -16.42 -6.03 -17.36
CA LYS A 67 -17.48 -5.75 -16.38
C LYS A 67 -16.97 -6.09 -14.97
N ARG A 68 -16.98 -5.12 -14.06
CA ARG A 68 -16.69 -5.33 -12.64
C ARG A 68 -17.90 -5.98 -11.98
N GLU A 69 -17.68 -6.99 -11.15
CA GLU A 69 -18.76 -7.68 -10.42
C GLU A 69 -19.38 -6.75 -9.37
N TYR A 70 -18.54 -5.98 -8.67
CA TYR A 70 -18.91 -4.97 -7.69
C TYR A 70 -18.29 -3.64 -8.04
N VAL A 71 -19.00 -2.55 -7.76
CA VAL A 71 -18.48 -1.18 -7.84
C VAL A 71 -18.92 -0.44 -6.58
N TYR A 72 -17.95 -0.08 -5.73
CA TYR A 72 -18.20 0.64 -4.49
C TYR A 72 -17.81 2.10 -4.60
N THR A 73 -18.60 2.96 -3.96
CA THR A 73 -18.22 4.35 -3.76
C THR A 73 -17.09 4.46 -2.73
N CYS A 74 -16.31 5.53 -2.79
CA CYS A 74 -15.30 5.85 -1.77
C CYS A 74 -15.88 5.79 -0.35
N LYS A 75 -17.11 6.28 -0.13
CA LYS A 75 -17.76 6.26 1.18
C LYS A 75 -18.09 4.83 1.67
N GLN A 76 -18.55 3.95 0.77
CA GLN A 76 -18.80 2.55 1.14
C GLN A 76 -17.51 1.82 1.51
N LEU A 77 -16.43 2.08 0.75
CA LEU A 77 -15.10 1.56 1.05
C LEU A 77 -14.59 2.12 2.39
N GLU A 78 -14.67 3.44 2.60
CA GLU A 78 -14.24 4.12 3.85
C GLU A 78 -14.92 3.56 5.09
N GLU A 79 -16.23 3.29 5.01
CA GLU A 79 -17.06 2.76 6.09
C GLU A 79 -16.94 1.24 6.27
N GLY A 80 -16.16 0.53 5.44
CA GLY A 80 -16.01 -0.93 5.50
C GLY A 80 -17.31 -1.67 5.16
N LYS A 81 -18.01 -1.21 4.12
CA LYS A 81 -19.33 -1.73 3.70
C LYS A 81 -19.26 -2.43 2.35
N THR A 82 -18.37 -3.41 2.24
CA THR A 82 -18.29 -4.32 1.10
C THR A 82 -18.95 -5.66 1.42
N HIS A 83 -19.05 -6.52 0.41
CA HIS A 83 -19.51 -7.90 0.59
C HIS A 83 -18.45 -8.79 1.26
N ASP A 84 -17.19 -8.34 1.35
CA ASP A 84 -16.06 -9.14 1.84
C ASP A 84 -15.72 -8.75 3.28
N ASP A 85 -16.00 -9.66 4.22
CA ASP A 85 -15.76 -9.45 5.64
C ASP A 85 -14.27 -9.27 5.98
N LEU A 86 -13.35 -9.91 5.24
CA LEU A 86 -11.92 -9.74 5.45
C LEU A 86 -11.47 -8.34 5.05
N TRP A 87 -11.96 -7.86 3.90
CA TRP A 87 -11.67 -6.49 3.46
C TRP A 87 -12.24 -5.45 4.42
N ASN A 88 -13.47 -5.65 4.87
CA ASN A 88 -14.12 -4.79 5.86
C ASN A 88 -13.34 -4.76 7.18
N ALA A 89 -12.84 -5.92 7.65
CA ALA A 89 -12.03 -6.00 8.85
C ALA A 89 -10.69 -5.25 8.70
N ALA A 90 -10.01 -5.39 7.56
CA ALA A 90 -8.77 -4.67 7.27
C ALA A 90 -8.98 -3.15 7.26
N GLN A 91 -10.02 -2.68 6.55
CA GLN A 91 -10.41 -1.27 6.53
C GLN A 91 -10.71 -0.74 7.93
N LEU A 92 -11.50 -1.47 8.72
CA LEU A 92 -11.87 -1.04 10.07
C LEU A 92 -10.69 -1.08 11.05
N GLN A 93 -9.71 -1.96 10.85
CA GLN A 93 -8.45 -1.92 11.61
C GLN A 93 -7.73 -0.60 11.36
N MET A 94 -7.54 -0.23 10.08
CA MET A 94 -6.93 1.04 9.70
C MET A 94 -7.67 2.23 10.31
N VAL A 95 -9.01 2.27 10.21
CA VAL A 95 -9.83 3.38 10.72
C VAL A 95 -9.77 3.51 12.24
N LYS A 96 -9.74 2.40 12.98
CA LYS A 96 -9.81 2.39 14.45
C LYS A 96 -8.45 2.50 15.12
N GLU A 97 -7.44 1.83 14.57
CA GLU A 97 -6.11 1.71 15.19
C GLU A 97 -5.08 2.63 14.52
N GLY A 98 -5.39 3.16 13.34
CA GLY A 98 -4.46 3.95 12.53
C GLY A 98 -3.28 3.13 12.00
N LYS A 99 -3.39 1.80 12.00
CA LYS A 99 -2.36 0.87 11.52
C LYS A 99 -2.95 -0.44 10.99
N MET A 100 -3.09 -0.57 9.67
CA MET A 100 -3.42 -1.87 9.07
C MET A 100 -2.22 -2.82 9.14
N HIS A 101 -2.47 -4.12 9.30
CA HIS A 101 -1.42 -5.13 9.16
C HIS A 101 -0.82 -5.12 7.73
N GLY A 102 0.50 -5.06 7.59
CA GLY A 102 1.17 -4.84 6.30
C GLY A 102 0.82 -5.87 5.22
N PHE A 103 0.63 -7.14 5.60
CA PHE A 103 0.16 -8.16 4.67
C PHE A 103 -1.24 -7.85 4.08
N LEU A 104 -2.14 -7.30 4.91
CA LEU A 104 -3.50 -6.97 4.49
C LEU A 104 -3.55 -5.72 3.62
N ARG A 105 -2.58 -4.78 3.73
CA ARG A 105 -2.53 -3.58 2.87
C ARG A 105 -2.47 -3.94 1.39
N MET A 106 -1.66 -4.94 1.02
CA MET A 106 -1.57 -5.41 -0.37
C MET A 106 -2.90 -5.98 -0.87
N TYR A 107 -3.55 -6.81 -0.06
CA TYR A 107 -4.86 -7.38 -0.39
C TYR A 107 -5.94 -6.28 -0.49
N TRP A 108 -5.96 -5.37 0.48
CA TRP A 108 -6.88 -4.25 0.57
C TRP A 108 -6.81 -3.35 -0.67
N ALA A 109 -5.61 -2.92 -1.08
CA ALA A 109 -5.43 -2.06 -2.24
C ALA A 109 -5.80 -2.76 -3.56
N LYS A 110 -5.46 -4.06 -3.70
CA LYS A 110 -5.84 -4.85 -4.88
C LYS A 110 -7.36 -4.99 -5.01
N LYS A 111 -8.08 -5.14 -3.91
CA LYS A 111 -9.55 -5.20 -3.92
C LYS A 111 -10.20 -3.86 -4.27
N ILE A 112 -9.59 -2.73 -3.92
CA ILE A 112 -10.05 -1.42 -4.40
C ILE A 112 -9.97 -1.35 -5.93
N LEU A 113 -8.89 -1.83 -6.55
CA LEU A 113 -8.79 -1.92 -8.01
C LEU A 113 -9.89 -2.80 -8.64
N GLU A 114 -10.18 -3.93 -8.00
CA GLU A 114 -11.20 -4.87 -8.47
C GLU A 114 -12.63 -4.29 -8.38
N TRP A 115 -12.89 -3.42 -7.40
CA TRP A 115 -14.23 -2.95 -7.06
C TRP A 115 -14.46 -1.45 -7.29
N THR A 116 -13.70 -0.84 -8.18
CA THR A 116 -13.87 0.56 -8.63
C THR A 116 -13.98 0.64 -10.15
N SER A 117 -14.43 1.78 -10.66
CA SER A 117 -14.74 1.89 -12.09
C SER A 117 -13.50 1.91 -12.97
N SER A 118 -12.37 2.41 -12.46
CA SER A 118 -11.10 2.53 -13.20
C SER A 118 -9.88 2.42 -12.28
N PRO A 119 -8.69 2.09 -12.82
CA PRO A 119 -7.44 2.08 -12.06
C PRO A 119 -7.09 3.44 -11.45
N GLU A 120 -7.41 4.53 -12.14
CA GLU A 120 -7.17 5.89 -11.66
C GLU A 120 -8.06 6.22 -10.45
N GLU A 121 -9.33 5.81 -10.50
CA GLU A 121 -10.23 5.93 -9.34
C GLU A 121 -9.75 5.05 -8.18
N ALA A 122 -9.31 3.81 -8.48
CA ALA A 122 -8.79 2.89 -7.49
C ALA A 122 -7.58 3.46 -6.75
N LEU A 123 -6.61 3.98 -7.49
CA LEU A 123 -5.39 4.57 -6.95
C LEU A 123 -5.73 5.79 -6.09
N LYS A 124 -6.59 6.68 -6.59
CA LYS A 124 -7.05 7.86 -5.87
C LYS A 124 -7.73 7.51 -4.55
N ILE A 125 -8.62 6.52 -4.54
CA ILE A 125 -9.30 6.08 -3.31
C ILE A 125 -8.30 5.43 -2.34
N SER A 126 -7.40 4.59 -2.84
CA SER A 126 -6.39 3.92 -2.01
C SER A 126 -5.49 4.93 -1.31
N ILE A 127 -4.97 5.92 -2.06
CA ILE A 127 -4.14 7.01 -1.51
C ILE A 127 -4.94 7.82 -0.49
N TYR A 128 -6.17 8.24 -0.83
CA TYR A 128 -7.01 9.04 0.08
C TYR A 128 -7.24 8.32 1.42
N LEU A 129 -7.61 7.04 1.38
CA LEU A 129 -7.89 6.28 2.59
C LEU A 129 -6.61 6.00 3.40
N ASN A 130 -5.51 5.65 2.75
CA ASN A 130 -4.21 5.46 3.39
C ASN A 130 -3.78 6.75 4.11
N ASP A 131 -3.74 7.87 3.38
CA ASP A 131 -3.22 9.14 3.89
C ASP A 131 -4.11 9.77 4.97
N ARG A 132 -5.39 9.41 4.99
CA ARG A 132 -6.36 9.89 5.98
C ARG A 132 -6.27 9.13 7.30
N TYR A 133 -6.04 7.81 7.27
CA TYR A 133 -6.19 6.95 8.45
C TYR A 133 -4.89 6.34 8.95
N GLU A 134 -3.93 6.03 8.08
CA GLU A 134 -2.66 5.44 8.51
C GLU A 134 -1.80 6.49 9.24
N LEU A 135 -1.37 6.17 10.46
CA LEU A 135 -0.42 6.99 11.21
C LEU A 135 0.94 7.08 10.51
N ASP A 136 1.26 6.10 9.67
CA ASP A 136 2.43 6.03 8.80
C ASP A 136 2.12 6.37 7.33
N GLY A 137 0.94 6.95 7.03
CA GLY A 137 0.56 7.43 5.69
C GLY A 137 1.16 8.79 5.34
N ARG A 138 0.85 9.31 4.13
CA ARG A 138 1.48 10.50 3.52
C ARG A 138 3.01 10.39 3.48
N ASP A 139 3.46 9.20 3.11
CA ASP A 139 4.85 8.76 3.13
C ASP A 139 5.15 8.05 1.80
N PRO A 140 6.38 8.11 1.27
CA PRO A 140 6.77 7.38 0.06
C PRO A 140 6.37 5.90 0.09
N ASN A 141 6.43 5.23 1.26
CA ASN A 141 6.03 3.82 1.39
C ASN A 141 4.53 3.58 1.23
N GLY A 142 3.71 4.62 1.30
CA GLY A 142 2.27 4.53 1.02
C GLY A 142 1.93 4.66 -0.46
N TYR A 143 2.74 5.40 -1.23
CA TYR A 143 2.52 5.61 -2.66
C TYR A 143 3.03 4.44 -3.53
N VAL A 144 4.06 3.73 -3.06
CA VAL A 144 4.76 2.64 -3.77
C VAL A 144 4.21 1.27 -3.40
#